data_AF-A0A7C7SWH0-F1
#
_entry.id   AF-A0A7C7SWH0-F1
#
_cell.length_a   1.000
_cell.length_b   1.000
_cell.length_c   1.000
_cell.angle_alpha   90.00
_cell.angle_beta   90.00
_cell.angle_gamma   90.00
#
_symmetry.space_group_name_H-M   'P 1'
#
loop_
_entity.id
_entity.type
_entity.pdbx_description
1 polymer ?
#
loop_
_entity_poly.entity_id
_entity_poly.type
_entity_poly.pdbx_seq_one_letter_code
_entity_poly.pdbx_strand_id
1 'polypeptide(L)'
;MTNVNANTNDYLVRGSDYLKTQPNFELIGRDEELHEVTRALMRKKANSVLLVGNGGVGCSAIAMGLQASKSDPDAPFDIVRKRNFWLDTDGLFPPVIRLRLTRALPKR
;
A
#
# COMPACT_ATOMS: atom_id res chain seq x y z
N MET A 1 12.59 -27.38 -17.37
CA MET A 1 12.63 -25.90 -17.35
C MET A 1 11.21 -25.37 -17.18
N THR A 2 10.67 -25.39 -15.97
CA THR A 2 9.35 -24.82 -15.68
C THR A 2 9.57 -23.41 -15.16
N ASN A 3 9.03 -22.43 -15.89
CA ASN A 3 9.07 -21.01 -15.52
C ASN A 3 8.41 -20.83 -14.14
N VAL A 4 9.23 -20.67 -13.10
CA VAL A 4 8.80 -20.17 -11.79
C VAL A 4 8.67 -18.65 -11.87
N ASN A 5 7.83 -18.16 -12.78
CA ASN A 5 7.38 -16.77 -12.73
C ASN A 5 6.11 -16.76 -11.88
N ALA A 6 6.28 -16.83 -10.55
CA ALA A 6 5.24 -16.35 -9.66
C ALA A 6 5.04 -14.88 -10.02
N ASN A 7 3.96 -14.59 -10.75
CA ASN A 7 3.65 -13.24 -11.19
C ASN A 7 3.63 -12.35 -9.95
N THR A 8 4.57 -11.41 -9.84
CA THR A 8 4.64 -10.42 -8.76
C THR A 8 3.33 -9.63 -8.60
N ASN A 9 2.45 -9.67 -9.61
CA ASN A 9 1.10 -9.12 -9.60
C ASN A 9 0.11 -9.84 -8.69
N ASP A 10 0.40 -11.03 -8.17
CA ASP A 10 -0.60 -11.82 -7.41
C ASP A 10 -0.82 -11.27 -5.98
N TYR A 11 0.16 -10.56 -5.42
CA TYR A 11 0.11 -10.02 -4.04
C TYR A 11 0.21 -8.49 -3.96
N LEU A 12 0.30 -7.81 -5.10
CA LEU A 12 0.47 -6.36 -5.15
C LEU A 12 -0.80 -5.71 -5.72
N VAL A 13 -1.50 -4.95 -4.88
CA VAL A 13 -2.64 -4.14 -5.30
C VAL A 13 -2.16 -2.73 -5.62
N ARG A 14 -2.53 -2.20 -6.79
CA ARG A 14 -2.19 -0.82 -7.15
C ARG A 14 -2.98 0.14 -6.28
N GLY A 15 -2.36 1.24 -5.88
CA GLY A 15 -3.01 2.24 -5.05
C GLY A 15 -4.27 2.85 -5.64
N SER A 16 -4.28 3.06 -6.96
CA SER A 16 -5.45 3.53 -7.67
C SER A 16 -6.64 2.55 -7.55
N ASP A 17 -6.36 1.25 -7.56
CA ASP A 17 -7.41 0.22 -7.51
C ASP A 17 -7.86 -0.01 -6.06
N TYR A 18 -6.94 0.11 -5.11
CA TYR A 18 -7.27 0.11 -3.69
C TYR A 18 -8.19 1.28 -3.33
N LEU A 19 -7.87 2.50 -3.80
CA LEU A 19 -8.68 3.69 -3.52
C LEU A 19 -10.10 3.60 -4.11
N LYS A 20 -10.27 2.99 -5.29
CA LYS A 20 -11.60 2.73 -5.88
C LYS A 20 -12.50 1.84 -5.01
N THR A 21 -11.91 1.00 -4.17
CA THR A 21 -12.66 0.15 -3.23
C THR A 21 -13.38 1.01 -2.18
N GLN A 22 -12.88 2.22 -1.91
CA GLN A 22 -13.47 3.19 -1.01
C GLN A 22 -13.78 4.49 -1.77
N PRO A 23 -14.89 4.53 -2.53
CA PRO A 23 -15.18 5.64 -3.44
C PRO A 23 -15.40 6.99 -2.74
N ASN A 24 -15.77 6.99 -1.46
CA ASN A 24 -16.05 8.19 -0.67
C ASN A 24 -14.92 8.51 0.34
N PHE A 25 -13.69 8.05 0.05
CA PHE A 25 -12.56 8.30 0.94
C PHE A 25 -12.01 9.72 0.74
N GLU A 26 -12.01 10.50 1.82
CA GLU A 26 -11.33 11.79 1.91
C GLU A 26 -10.55 11.83 3.23
N LEU A 27 -9.32 12.35 3.19
CA LEU A 27 -8.51 12.52 4.38
C LEU A 27 -8.78 13.90 4.97
N ILE A 28 -9.34 13.96 6.18
CA ILE A 28 -9.71 15.20 6.85
C ILE A 28 -8.86 15.40 8.11
N GLY A 29 -8.28 16.59 8.27
CA GLY A 29 -7.59 17.00 9.51
C GLY A 29 -6.27 16.29 9.78
N ARG A 30 -5.63 15.75 8.74
CA ARG A 30 -4.32 15.05 8.80
C ARG A 30 -3.32 15.60 7.78
N ASP A 31 -3.45 16.90 7.50
CA ASP A 31 -2.68 17.58 6.46
C ASP A 31 -1.21 17.71 6.86
N GLU A 32 -0.93 17.92 8.15
CA GLU A 32 0.43 17.99 8.69
C GLU A 32 1.17 16.66 8.50
N GLU A 33 0.58 15.54 8.90
CA GLU A 33 1.21 14.23 8.73
C GLU A 33 1.37 13.87 7.25
N LEU A 34 0.38 14.19 6.41
CA LEU A 34 0.47 13.98 4.97
C LEU A 34 1.63 14.78 4.35
N HIS A 35 1.82 16.03 4.80
CA HIS A 35 2.92 16.87 4.37
C HIS A 35 4.27 16.31 4.80
N GLU A 36 4.40 15.84 6.05
CA GLU A 36 5.64 15.22 6.55
C GLU A 36 6.02 13.96 5.78
N VAL A 37 5.04 13.07 5.50
CA VAL A 37 5.26 11.86 4.71
C VAL A 37 5.70 12.22 3.29
N THR A 38 5.03 13.18 2.67
CA THR A 38 5.37 13.67 1.33
C THR A 38 6.80 14.20 1.29
N ARG A 39 7.16 15.08 2.22
CA ARG A 39 8.50 15.65 2.35
C ARG A 39 9.55 14.56 2.60
N ALA A 40 9.23 13.52 3.37
CA ALA A 40 10.13 12.41 3.62
C ALA A 40 10.40 11.56 2.37
N LEU A 41 9.36 11.25 1.60
CA LEU A 41 9.45 10.45 0.37
C LEU A 41 10.18 11.18 -0.77
N MET A 42 10.21 12.51 -0.75
CA MET A 42 10.93 13.34 -1.74
C MET A 42 12.45 13.39 -1.54
N ARG A 43 12.97 12.95 -0.38
CA ARG A 43 14.41 12.95 -0.13
C ARG A 43 15.15 11.98 -1.06
N LYS A 44 16.40 12.30 -1.41
CA LYS A 44 17.27 11.45 -2.24
C LYS A 44 17.83 10.23 -1.50
N LYS A 45 18.02 10.33 -0.18
CA LYS A 45 18.57 9.28 0.70
C LYS A 45 17.68 9.13 1.92
N ALA A 46 17.61 7.91 2.46
CA ALA A 46 16.82 7.57 3.65
C ALA A 46 15.38 8.11 3.55
N ASN A 47 14.71 7.77 2.45
CA ASN A 47 13.37 8.22 2.10
C ASN A 47 12.28 7.20 2.46
N SER A 48 12.63 6.14 3.18
CA SER A 48 11.64 5.20 3.73
C SER A 48 10.93 5.84 4.92
N VAL A 49 9.61 5.68 4.96
CA VAL A 49 8.77 6.19 6.04
C VAL A 49 8.15 5.01 6.79
N LEU A 50 8.20 5.06 8.11
CA LEU A 50 7.48 4.15 8.99
C LEU A 50 6.44 4.96 9.76
N LEU A 51 5.16 4.69 9.52
CA LEU A 51 4.06 5.29 10.26
C LEU A 51 3.85 4.50 11.55
N VAL A 52 3.93 5.18 12.69
CA VAL A 52 3.76 4.59 14.02
C VAL A 52 2.59 5.26 14.73
N GLY A 53 1.76 4.47 15.40
CA GLY A 53 0.63 4.97 16.15
C GLY A 53 -0.14 3.84 16.83
N ASN A 54 -1.04 4.21 17.74
CA ASN A 54 -1.92 3.25 18.40
C ASN A 54 -2.90 2.61 17.41
N GLY A 55 -3.41 1.42 17.72
CA GLY A 55 -4.43 0.77 16.91
C GLY A 55 -5.64 1.67 16.73
N GLY A 56 -6.09 1.85 15.48
CA GLY A 56 -7.29 2.65 15.16
C GLY A 56 -7.06 4.14 14.90
N VAL A 57 -5.83 4.67 15.02
CA VAL A 57 -5.56 6.10 14.72
C VAL A 57 -5.61 6.47 13.24
N GLY A 58 -5.66 5.46 12.35
CA GLY A 58 -5.77 5.68 10.91
C GLY A 58 -4.44 5.87 10.17
N CYS A 59 -3.34 5.24 10.60
CA CYS A 59 -2.08 5.27 9.84
C CYS A 59 -2.27 4.83 8.37
N SER A 60 -3.12 3.83 8.12
CA SER A 60 -3.47 3.39 6.76
C SER A 60 -4.24 4.46 5.97
N ALA A 61 -5.02 5.31 6.66
CA ALA A 61 -5.76 6.41 6.03
C ALA A 61 -4.80 7.49 5.50
N ILE A 62 -3.68 7.76 6.18
CA ILE A 62 -2.64 8.66 5.68
C ILE A 62 -2.06 8.14 4.36
N ALA A 63 -1.78 6.83 4.27
CA ALA A 63 -1.27 6.22 3.03
C ALA A 63 -2.30 6.26 1.87
N MET A 64 -3.59 6.09 2.18
CA MET A 64 -4.67 6.28 1.21
C MET A 64 -4.79 7.74 0.78
N GLY A 65 -4.69 8.68 1.72
CA GLY A 65 -4.70 10.13 1.45
C GLY A 65 -3.54 10.57 0.58
N LEU A 66 -2.34 9.98 0.74
CA LEU A 66 -1.21 10.19 -0.16
C LEU A 66 -1.48 9.73 -1.60
N GLN A 67 -2.32 8.70 -1.78
CA GLN A 67 -2.72 8.28 -3.11
C GLN A 67 -3.83 9.18 -3.68
N ALA A 68 -4.77 9.63 -2.85
CA ALA A 68 -5.82 10.56 -3.24
C ALA A 68 -5.23 11.93 -3.64
N SER A 69 -4.25 12.43 -2.87
CA SER A 69 -3.60 13.72 -3.10
C SER A 69 -2.84 13.80 -4.41
N LYS A 70 -2.50 12.68 -5.06
CA LYS A 70 -1.90 12.69 -6.41
C LYS A 70 -2.86 13.19 -7.49
N SER A 71 -4.16 13.21 -7.21
CA SER A 71 -5.18 13.73 -8.13
C SER A 71 -5.31 15.24 -8.03
N ASP A 72 -4.71 15.85 -7.00
CA ASP A 72 -4.72 17.29 -6.77
C ASP A 72 -3.74 17.99 -7.74
N PRO A 73 -4.15 19.10 -8.40
CA PRO A 73 -3.24 19.92 -9.21
C PRO A 73 -2.00 20.45 -8.46
N ASP A 74 -2.07 20.63 -7.14
CA ASP A 74 -0.95 21.18 -6.35
C ASP A 74 0.06 20.11 -5.87
N ALA A 75 -0.15 18.84 -6.24
CA ALA A 75 0.73 17.75 -5.83
C ALA A 75 2.14 17.84 -6.46
N PRO A 76 3.22 17.64 -5.68
CA PRO A 76 4.58 17.63 -6.22
C PRO A 76 4.78 16.56 -7.30
N PHE A 77 5.40 16.93 -8.42
CA PHE A 77 5.63 16.04 -9.57
C PHE A 77 6.35 14.73 -9.19
N ASP A 78 7.30 14.81 -8.26
CA ASP A 78 8.04 13.64 -7.77
C ASP A 78 7.14 12.60 -7.08
N ILE A 79 6.06 13.03 -6.43
CA ILE A 79 5.10 12.13 -5.77
C ILE A 79 4.12 11.58 -6.79
N VAL A 80 3.61 12.42 -7.69
CA VAL A 80 2.70 11.99 -8.77
C VAL A 80 3.35 10.90 -9.63
N ARG A 81 4.65 11.03 -9.92
CA ARG A 81 5.41 10.03 -10.68
C ARG A 81 5.67 8.72 -9.92
N LYS A 82 5.63 8.71 -8.59
CA LYS A 82 5.85 7.49 -7.80
C LYS A 82 4.62 6.58 -7.89
N ARG A 83 4.87 5.27 -7.97
CA ARG A 83 3.81 4.26 -7.97
C ARG A 83 3.60 3.75 -6.55
N ASN A 84 2.37 3.86 -6.05
CA ASN A 84 1.99 3.31 -4.74
C ASN A 84 1.39 1.93 -4.94
N PHE A 85 1.82 0.98 -4.10
CA PHE A 85 1.33 -0.38 -4.07
C PHE A 85 1.02 -0.77 -2.64
N TRP A 86 -0.05 -1.55 -2.47
CA TRP A 86 -0.39 -2.24 -1.26
C TRP A 86 0.11 -3.67 -1.39
N LEU A 87 0.87 -4.11 -0.39
CA LEU A 87 1.39 -5.47 -0.33
C LEU A 87 0.47 -6.32 0.53
N ASP A 88 -0.08 -7.38 -0.04
CA ASP A 88 -0.76 -8.43 0.72
C ASP A 88 0.28 -9.35 1.37
N THR A 89 0.53 -9.10 2.65
CA THR A 89 1.45 -9.90 3.45
C THR A 89 0.89 -11.27 3.82
N ASP A 90 -0.43 -11.43 3.88
CA ASP A 90 -1.08 -12.68 4.29
C ASP A 90 -0.98 -13.73 3.17
N GLY A 91 -1.13 -13.28 1.92
CA GLY A 91 -0.89 -14.09 0.73
C GLY A 91 0.60 -14.39 0.52
N LEU A 92 1.48 -13.43 0.81
CA LEU A 92 2.93 -13.58 0.61
C LEU A 92 3.59 -14.49 1.65
N PHE A 93 3.18 -14.39 2.91
CA PHE A 93 3.67 -15.21 4.02
C PHE A 93 2.53 -16.05 4.59
N PRO A 94 2.06 -17.07 3.84
CA PRO A 94 0.97 -17.90 4.32
C PRO A 94 1.40 -18.55 5.63
N PRO A 95 0.54 -18.54 6.67
CA PRO A 95 0.90 -19.12 7.94
C PRO A 95 1.24 -20.59 7.75
N VAL A 96 2.23 -21.08 8.50
CA VAL A 96 2.66 -22.50 8.49
C VAL A 96 1.47 -23.46 8.68
N ILE A 97 0.42 -23.02 9.40
CA ILE A 97 -0.83 -23.77 9.57
C ILE A 97 -1.59 -23.97 8.24
N ARG A 98 -1.58 -22.98 7.34
CA ARG A 98 -2.22 -23.05 6.02
C ARG A 98 -1.54 -24.10 5.13
N LEU A 99 -0.20 -24.20 5.19
CA LEU A 99 0.59 -25.15 4.39
C LEU A 99 0.37 -26.62 4.79
N ARG A 100 -0.06 -26.90 6.03
CA ARG A 100 -0.43 -28.27 6.43
C ARG A 100 -1.80 -28.69 5.90
N LEU A 101 -2.75 -27.77 5.77
CA LEU A 101 -4.12 -28.08 5.32
C LEU A 101 -4.24 -28.16 3.79
N THR A 102 -3.47 -27.37 3.04
CA THR A 102 -3.53 -27.39 1.57
C THR A 102 -2.90 -28.62 0.94
N ARG A 103 -2.08 -29.38 1.69
CA ARG A 103 -1.55 -30.67 1.22
C ARG A 103 -2.61 -31.78 1.17
N ALA A 104 -3.79 -31.56 1.77
CA ALA A 104 -4.84 -32.56 1.92
C ALA A 104 -6.14 -32.26 1.15
N LEU A 105 -6.22 -31.15 0.39
CA LEU A 105 -7.45 -30.79 -0.32
C LEU A 105 -7.19 -30.56 -1.81
N PRO A 106 -7.73 -31.41 -2.71
CA PRO A 106 -7.75 -31.11 -4.13
C PRO A 106 -8.64 -29.91 -4.39
N LYS A 107 -8.17 -28.97 -5.23
CA LYS A 107 -8.96 -27.86 -5.74
C LYS A 107 -10.21 -28.43 -6.44
N ARG A 108 -11.40 -28.05 -5.96
CA ARG A 108 -12.65 -28.13 -6.72
C ARG A 108 -12.87 -26.81 -7.45
#